data_AF-A0A1H6SGS9-F1
#
_entry.id   AF-A0A1H6SGS9-F1
#
_cell.length_a   1.000
_cell.length_b   1.000
_cell.length_c   1.000
_cell.angle_alpha   90.00
_cell.angle_beta   90.00
_cell.angle_gamma   90.00
#
_symmetry.space_group_name_H-M   'P 1'
#
loop_
_entity.id
_entity.type
_entity.pdbx_description
1 polymer ?
#
loop_
_entity_poly.entity_id
_entity_poly.type
_entity_poly.pdbx_seq_one_letter_code
_entity_poly.pdbx_strand_id
1 'polypeptide(L)'
;MEYRSVIGGGLVVCGVLLGTLQALQYVRFPETAAVVLLNTVPFIFVAAAIVYTGVTIAIREEYDEYATLIVSWAVGGAVGFVAVFTLLTGTSTQDGLTLLLGAVDAGSAGMLAGLLVGLYDTQNRQTLATVEQFAQKLETLNNYGKVLNQSTGIESVSALCIEVVEFVLDGSGATFVIAENDEAYIVDTTLPDIDTGDLERAKRELHETEALNTVIDGAGFDKIRNEQPGETIAIRIPAGDATAVLVAVYYDIDDVDETNIDLFEILAAHVSTALSTVDTQRLQTEFMESI
;
A
#
# COMPACT_ATOMS: atom_id res chain seq x y z
N MET A 1 0.24 -20.32 -3.06
CA MET A 1 1.28 -20.97 -3.92
C MET A 1 0.73 -21.90 -5.01
N GLU A 2 0.09 -23.04 -4.70
CA GLU A 2 -0.34 -23.99 -5.76
C GLU A 2 -1.35 -23.38 -6.75
N TYR A 3 -2.30 -22.59 -6.27
CA TYR A 3 -3.42 -22.14 -7.10
C TYR A 3 -3.05 -21.10 -8.18
N ARG A 4 -2.22 -20.08 -7.86
CA ARG A 4 -1.71 -19.13 -8.88
C ARG A 4 -0.83 -19.79 -9.93
N SER A 5 -0.04 -20.79 -9.53
CA SER A 5 0.86 -21.50 -10.45
C SER A 5 0.07 -22.34 -11.45
N VAL A 6 -1.04 -22.94 -11.02
CA VAL A 6 -1.97 -23.67 -11.88
C VAL A 6 -2.68 -22.71 -12.85
N ILE A 7 -3.15 -21.56 -12.36
CA ILE A 7 -3.82 -20.54 -13.19
C ILE A 7 -2.86 -19.94 -14.22
N GLY A 8 -1.70 -19.44 -13.78
CA GLY A 8 -0.69 -18.86 -14.65
C GLY A 8 -0.16 -19.88 -15.66
N GLY A 9 0.09 -21.11 -15.20
CA GLY A 9 0.47 -22.24 -16.07
C GLY A 9 -0.61 -22.56 -17.11
N GLY A 10 -1.90 -22.53 -16.73
CA GLY A 10 -3.02 -22.72 -17.64
C GLY A 10 -3.05 -21.66 -18.75
N LEU A 11 -2.84 -20.38 -18.41
CA LEU A 11 -2.74 -19.30 -19.39
C LEU A 11 -1.55 -19.48 -20.33
N VAL A 12 -0.39 -19.89 -19.80
CA VAL A 12 0.80 -20.20 -20.62
C VAL A 12 0.49 -21.30 -21.63
N VAL A 13 -0.11 -22.41 -21.18
CA VAL A 13 -0.50 -23.51 -22.07
C VAL A 13 -1.47 -23.04 -23.15
N CYS A 14 -2.50 -22.27 -22.78
CA CYS A 14 -3.45 -21.69 -23.74
C CYS A 14 -2.76 -20.79 -24.77
N GLY A 15 -1.89 -19.86 -24.33
CA GLY A 15 -1.17 -18.97 -25.22
C GLY A 15 -0.25 -19.73 -26.19
N VAL A 16 0.48 -20.75 -25.72
CA VAL A 16 1.33 -21.60 -26.57
C VAL A 16 0.51 -22.38 -27.59
N LEU A 17 -0.62 -22.97 -27.17
CA LEU A 17 -1.52 -23.68 -28.08
C LEU A 17 -2.09 -22.76 -29.15
N LEU A 18 -2.52 -21.55 -28.77
CA LEU A 18 -3.00 -20.54 -29.72
C LEU A 18 -1.91 -20.15 -30.72
N GLY A 19 -0.70 -19.84 -30.25
CA GLY A 19 0.43 -19.51 -31.14
C GLY A 19 0.79 -20.65 -32.09
N THR A 20 0.72 -21.90 -31.62
CA THR A 20 0.95 -23.09 -32.46
C THR A 20 -0.14 -23.23 -33.52
N LEU A 21 -1.40 -22.98 -33.16
CA LEU A 21 -2.54 -23.03 -34.07
C LEU A 21 -2.46 -21.95 -35.15
N GLN A 22 -2.02 -20.73 -34.80
CA GLN A 22 -1.73 -19.66 -35.76
C GLN A 22 -0.64 -20.04 -36.77
N ALA A 23 0.44 -20.65 -36.28
CA ALA A 23 1.51 -21.13 -37.15
C ALA A 23 1.03 -22.23 -38.12
N LEU A 24 0.18 -23.15 -37.65
CA LEU A 24 -0.43 -24.20 -38.48
C LEU A 24 -1.40 -23.62 -39.53
N GLN A 25 -2.20 -22.61 -39.15
CA GLN A 25 -3.10 -21.91 -40.07
C GLN A 25 -2.33 -21.26 -41.21
N TYR A 26 -1.22 -20.58 -40.90
CA TYR A 26 -0.34 -19.99 -41.90
C TYR A 26 0.21 -21.01 -42.90
N VAL A 27 0.66 -22.17 -42.41
CA VAL A 27 1.19 -23.24 -43.28
C VAL A 27 0.09 -23.83 -44.18
N ARG A 28 -1.14 -23.92 -43.67
CA ARG A 28 -2.26 -24.57 -44.36
C ARG A 28 -2.97 -23.66 -45.36
N PHE A 29 -3.02 -22.35 -45.08
CA PHE A 29 -3.61 -21.34 -45.94
C PHE A 29 -2.55 -20.29 -46.27
N PRO A 30 -1.63 -20.60 -47.21
CA PRO A 30 -0.60 -19.64 -47.60
C PRO A 30 -1.26 -18.45 -48.32
N GLU A 31 -1.31 -17.32 -47.64
CA GLU A 31 -1.82 -16.07 -48.18
C GLU A 31 -0.67 -15.14 -48.63
N THR A 32 -1.00 -14.04 -49.30
CA THR A 32 0.01 -13.04 -49.65
C THR A 32 0.60 -12.41 -48.38
N ALA A 33 1.85 -11.95 -48.45
CA ALA A 33 2.56 -11.40 -47.29
C ALA A 33 1.78 -10.29 -46.55
N ALA A 34 1.01 -9.48 -47.28
CA ALA A 34 0.17 -8.44 -46.70
C ALA A 34 -0.98 -9.01 -45.84
N VAL A 35 -1.60 -10.11 -46.28
CA VAL A 35 -2.71 -10.73 -45.56
C VAL A 35 -2.20 -11.47 -44.32
N VAL A 36 -1.03 -12.13 -44.42
CA VAL A 36 -0.35 -12.76 -43.27
C VAL A 36 -0.01 -11.74 -42.18
N LEU A 37 0.49 -10.57 -42.59
CA LEU A 37 0.84 -9.49 -41.67
C LEU A 37 -0.40 -8.91 -40.96
N LEU A 38 -1.56 -8.91 -41.61
CA LEU A 38 -2.80 -8.38 -41.05
C LEU A 38 -3.61 -9.42 -40.26
N ASN A 39 -3.55 -10.70 -40.66
CA ASN A 39 -4.42 -11.75 -40.13
C ASN A 39 -3.72 -12.73 -39.19
N THR A 40 -2.40 -12.90 -39.26
CA THR A 40 -1.69 -13.92 -38.45
C THR A 40 -0.79 -13.27 -37.41
N VAL A 41 -0.03 -12.25 -37.81
CA VAL A 41 0.93 -11.58 -36.92
C VAL A 41 0.28 -11.01 -35.66
N PRO A 42 -0.87 -10.29 -35.72
CA PRO A 42 -1.51 -9.78 -34.51
C PRO A 42 -1.89 -10.89 -33.52
N PHE A 43 -2.35 -12.04 -33.99
CA PHE A 43 -2.76 -13.15 -33.12
C PHE A 43 -1.57 -13.92 -32.53
N ILE A 44 -0.41 -13.94 -33.21
CA ILE A 44 0.84 -14.39 -32.61
C ILE A 44 1.23 -13.46 -31.44
N PHE A 45 1.10 -12.14 -31.60
CA PHE A 45 1.34 -11.19 -30.52
C PHE A 45 0.33 -11.35 -29.37
N VAL A 46 -0.95 -11.60 -29.67
CA VAL A 46 -1.98 -11.89 -28.66
C VAL A 46 -1.61 -13.14 -27.87
N ALA A 47 -1.23 -14.24 -28.56
CA ALA A 47 -0.77 -15.46 -27.92
C ALA A 47 0.45 -15.23 -27.02
N ALA A 48 1.45 -14.48 -27.51
CA ALA A 48 2.64 -14.12 -26.74
C ALA A 48 2.29 -13.27 -25.50
N ALA A 49 1.35 -12.33 -25.63
CA ALA A 49 0.87 -11.52 -24.51
C ALA A 49 0.15 -12.37 -23.45
N ILE A 50 -0.67 -13.34 -23.86
CA ILE A 50 -1.31 -14.29 -22.94
C ILE A 50 -0.26 -15.12 -22.19
N VAL A 51 0.76 -15.61 -22.89
CA VAL A 51 1.89 -16.34 -22.25
C VAL A 51 2.61 -15.45 -21.24
N TYR A 52 2.97 -14.23 -21.64
CA TYR A 52 3.66 -13.27 -20.77
C TYR A 52 2.85 -12.98 -19.49
N THR A 53 1.54 -12.74 -19.64
CA THR A 53 0.64 -12.53 -18.51
C THR A 53 0.55 -13.77 -17.62
N GLY A 54 0.45 -14.97 -18.21
CA GLY A 54 0.44 -16.23 -17.46
C GLY A 54 1.71 -16.47 -16.66
N VAL A 55 2.89 -16.20 -17.25
CA VAL A 55 4.19 -16.27 -16.55
C VAL A 55 4.25 -15.25 -15.42
N THR A 56 3.79 -14.01 -15.66
CA THR A 56 3.80 -12.94 -14.66
C THR A 56 2.95 -13.32 -13.44
N ILE A 57 1.72 -13.82 -13.67
CA ILE A 57 0.81 -14.27 -12.61
C ILE A 57 1.39 -15.49 -11.86
N ALA A 58 2.09 -16.38 -12.55
CA ALA A 58 2.68 -17.56 -11.92
C ALA A 58 3.83 -17.21 -10.96
N ILE A 59 4.59 -16.15 -11.27
CA ILE A 59 5.80 -15.77 -10.52
C ILE A 59 5.49 -14.76 -9.41
N ARG A 60 4.62 -13.78 -9.66
CA ARG A 60 4.41 -12.67 -8.72
C ARG A 60 3.36 -13.00 -7.67
N GLU A 61 3.69 -12.74 -6.40
CA GLU A 61 2.83 -13.08 -5.27
C GLU A 61 1.63 -12.14 -5.11
N GLU A 62 1.75 -10.92 -5.64
CA GLU A 62 0.71 -9.86 -5.62
C GLU A 62 -0.64 -10.29 -6.20
N TYR A 63 -0.69 -11.38 -6.97
CA TYR A 63 -1.88 -11.87 -7.65
C TYR A 63 -2.54 -13.09 -6.98
N ASP A 64 -2.06 -13.60 -5.83
CA ASP A 64 -2.60 -14.85 -5.24
C ASP A 64 -4.10 -14.73 -4.88
N GLU A 65 -4.51 -13.58 -4.35
CA GLU A 65 -5.92 -13.32 -4.00
C GLU A 65 -6.81 -13.05 -5.22
N TYR A 66 -6.22 -12.51 -6.30
CA TYR A 66 -6.97 -12.00 -7.45
C TYR A 66 -6.91 -12.88 -8.71
N ALA A 67 -6.12 -13.95 -8.70
CA ALA A 67 -5.92 -14.82 -9.87
C ALA A 67 -7.25 -15.36 -10.44
N THR A 68 -8.21 -15.73 -9.57
CA THR A 68 -9.53 -16.21 -9.97
C THR A 68 -10.33 -15.14 -10.71
N LEU A 69 -10.27 -13.90 -10.24
CA LEU A 69 -10.97 -12.76 -10.84
C LEU A 69 -10.43 -12.48 -12.24
N ILE A 70 -9.10 -12.45 -12.39
CA ILE A 70 -8.41 -12.22 -13.67
C ILE A 70 -8.80 -13.30 -14.69
N VAL A 71 -8.79 -14.58 -14.29
CA VAL A 71 -9.21 -15.69 -15.16
C VAL A 71 -10.68 -15.60 -15.53
N SER A 72 -11.54 -15.21 -14.59
CA SER A 72 -12.98 -15.09 -14.84
C SER A 72 -13.26 -14.05 -15.93
N TRP A 73 -12.56 -12.91 -15.89
CA TRP A 73 -12.63 -11.92 -16.96
C TRP A 73 -12.06 -12.44 -18.29
N ALA A 74 -10.94 -13.16 -18.27
CA ALA A 74 -10.35 -13.76 -19.46
C ALA A 74 -11.29 -14.77 -20.14
N VAL A 75 -11.89 -15.68 -19.36
CA VAL A 75 -12.87 -16.66 -19.86
C VAL A 75 -14.13 -15.97 -20.36
N GLY A 76 -14.67 -15.00 -19.60
CA GLY A 76 -15.84 -14.23 -20.00
C GLY A 76 -15.62 -13.46 -21.31
N GLY A 77 -14.45 -12.83 -21.46
CA GLY A 77 -14.06 -12.13 -22.68
C GLY A 77 -13.95 -13.07 -23.88
N ALA A 78 -13.29 -14.23 -23.72
CA ALA A 78 -13.18 -15.24 -24.76
C ALA A 78 -14.56 -15.73 -25.24
N VAL A 79 -15.43 -16.12 -24.30
CA VAL A 79 -16.79 -16.60 -24.60
C VAL A 79 -17.62 -15.51 -25.26
N GLY A 80 -17.56 -14.28 -24.76
CA GLY A 80 -18.28 -13.14 -25.30
C GLY A 80 -17.91 -12.85 -26.76
N PHE A 81 -16.61 -12.83 -27.07
CA PHE A 81 -16.14 -12.56 -28.43
C PHE A 81 -16.45 -13.71 -29.40
N VAL A 82 -16.34 -14.96 -28.96
CA VAL A 82 -16.80 -16.12 -29.76
C VAL A 82 -18.29 -15.99 -30.06
N ALA A 83 -19.12 -15.66 -29.07
CA ALA A 83 -20.55 -15.50 -29.26
C ALA A 83 -20.88 -14.38 -30.27
N VAL A 84 -20.20 -13.23 -30.17
CA VAL A 84 -20.34 -12.13 -31.14
C VAL A 84 -19.91 -12.58 -32.54
N PHE A 85 -18.77 -13.26 -32.67
CA PHE A 85 -18.30 -13.79 -33.94
C PHE A 85 -19.33 -14.75 -34.56
N THR A 86 -19.80 -15.74 -33.79
CA THR A 86 -20.81 -16.71 -34.24
C THR A 86 -22.10 -16.01 -34.67
N LEU A 87 -22.52 -14.96 -33.97
CA LEU A 87 -23.70 -14.18 -34.35
C LEU A 87 -23.50 -13.46 -35.69
N LEU A 88 -22.32 -12.86 -35.92
CA LEU A 88 -21.98 -12.17 -37.17
C LEU A 88 -21.83 -13.12 -38.35
N THR A 89 -21.30 -14.33 -38.13
CA THR A 89 -21.05 -15.32 -39.19
C THR A 89 -22.15 -16.35 -39.36
N GLY A 90 -23.23 -16.29 -38.57
CA GLY A 90 -24.28 -17.32 -38.54
C GLY A 90 -25.01 -17.55 -39.86
N THR A 91 -24.92 -16.61 -40.81
CA THR A 91 -25.48 -16.71 -42.17
C THR A 91 -24.40 -16.92 -43.25
N SER A 92 -23.15 -17.09 -42.86
CA SER A 92 -22.01 -17.22 -43.77
C SER A 92 -22.04 -18.54 -44.54
N THR A 93 -21.67 -18.49 -45.82
CA THR A 93 -21.52 -19.68 -46.69
C THR A 93 -20.08 -20.22 -46.71
N GLN A 94 -19.22 -19.73 -45.81
CA GLN A 94 -17.83 -20.18 -45.70
C GLN A 94 -17.72 -21.63 -45.19
N ASP A 95 -16.56 -22.24 -45.45
CA ASP A 95 -16.25 -23.57 -44.94
C ASP A 95 -16.21 -23.61 -43.41
N GLY A 96 -16.66 -24.73 -42.83
CA GLY A 96 -16.78 -24.89 -41.38
C GLY A 96 -15.44 -24.79 -40.65
N LEU A 97 -14.34 -25.19 -41.31
CA LEU A 97 -13.00 -25.06 -40.74
C LEU A 97 -12.54 -23.60 -40.66
N THR A 98 -12.86 -22.78 -41.67
CA THR A 98 -12.58 -21.33 -41.65
C THR A 98 -13.37 -20.63 -40.54
N LEU A 99 -14.64 -21.00 -40.36
CA LEU A 99 -15.48 -20.47 -39.27
C LEU A 99 -14.95 -20.86 -37.89
N LEU A 100 -14.45 -22.10 -37.74
CA LEU A 100 -13.85 -22.55 -36.48
C LEU A 100 -12.57 -21.76 -36.16
N LEU A 101 -11.67 -21.57 -37.13
CA LEU A 101 -10.44 -20.80 -36.93
C LEU A 101 -10.75 -19.33 -36.59
N GLY A 102 -11.70 -18.70 -37.30
CA GLY A 102 -12.13 -17.34 -36.97
C GLY A 102 -12.76 -17.21 -35.58
N ALA A 103 -13.46 -18.24 -35.11
CA ALA A 103 -13.95 -18.28 -33.74
C ALA A 103 -12.81 -18.40 -32.71
N VAL A 104 -11.75 -19.16 -33.00
CA VAL A 104 -10.54 -19.23 -32.17
C VAL A 104 -9.84 -17.87 -32.12
N ASP A 105 -9.72 -17.19 -33.25
CA ASP A 105 -9.15 -15.83 -33.34
C ASP A 105 -9.96 -14.85 -32.48
N ALA A 106 -11.28 -14.82 -32.66
CA ALA A 106 -12.17 -13.99 -31.85
C ALA A 106 -12.05 -14.30 -30.36
N GLY A 107 -12.04 -15.59 -29.99
CA GLY A 107 -11.88 -16.02 -28.60
C GLY A 107 -10.54 -15.61 -28.00
N SER A 108 -9.44 -15.69 -28.76
CA SER A 108 -8.12 -15.27 -28.29
C SER A 108 -8.04 -13.76 -28.06
N ALA A 109 -8.62 -12.96 -28.96
CA ALA A 109 -8.73 -11.51 -28.79
C ALA A 109 -9.59 -11.15 -27.56
N GLY A 110 -10.72 -11.82 -27.40
CA GLY A 110 -11.59 -11.66 -26.23
C GLY A 110 -10.90 -12.06 -24.92
N MET A 111 -10.12 -13.13 -24.93
CA MET A 111 -9.32 -13.56 -23.77
C MET A 111 -8.34 -12.48 -23.34
N LEU A 112 -7.60 -11.89 -24.29
CA LEU A 112 -6.66 -10.82 -24.00
C LEU A 112 -7.37 -9.57 -23.47
N ALA A 113 -8.48 -9.16 -24.09
CA ALA A 113 -9.28 -8.03 -23.60
C ALA A 113 -9.79 -8.27 -22.17
N GLY A 114 -10.25 -9.49 -21.88
CA GLY A 114 -10.65 -9.91 -20.54
C GLY A 114 -9.49 -9.86 -19.54
N LEU A 115 -8.30 -10.35 -19.91
CA LEU A 115 -7.10 -10.26 -19.06
C LEU A 115 -6.75 -8.81 -18.72
N LEU A 116 -6.82 -7.89 -19.69
CA LEU A 116 -6.55 -6.47 -19.46
C LEU A 116 -7.55 -5.85 -18.47
N VAL A 117 -8.85 -6.13 -18.64
CA VAL A 117 -9.89 -5.67 -17.71
C VAL A 117 -9.69 -6.26 -16.33
N GLY A 118 -9.40 -7.56 -16.24
CA GLY A 118 -9.13 -8.24 -14.97
C GLY A 118 -7.95 -7.62 -14.22
N LEU A 119 -6.82 -7.41 -14.90
CA LEU A 119 -5.65 -6.76 -14.31
C LEU A 119 -5.95 -5.33 -13.85
N TYR A 120 -6.69 -4.56 -14.65
CA TYR A 120 -7.09 -3.21 -14.27
C TYR A 120 -8.01 -3.17 -13.04
N ASP A 121 -9.02 -4.06 -12.96
CA ASP A 121 -9.92 -4.16 -11.80
C ASP A 121 -9.15 -4.52 -10.52
N THR A 122 -8.15 -5.39 -10.62
CA THR A 122 -7.31 -5.75 -9.47
C THR A 122 -6.47 -4.59 -8.95
N GLN A 123 -5.85 -3.82 -9.85
CA GLN A 123 -5.11 -2.63 -9.46
C GLN A 123 -6.02 -1.60 -8.80
N ASN A 124 -7.20 -1.37 -9.38
CA ASN A 124 -8.16 -0.42 -8.83
C ASN A 124 -8.62 -0.82 -7.41
N ARG A 125 -8.85 -2.12 -7.16
CA ARG A 125 -9.22 -2.63 -5.84
C ARG A 125 -8.11 -2.48 -4.81
N GLN A 126 -6.86 -2.73 -5.20
CA GLN A 126 -5.72 -2.52 -4.31
C GLN A 126 -5.61 -1.05 -3.92
N THR A 127 -5.68 -0.13 -4.89
CA THR A 127 -5.66 1.32 -4.61
C THR A 127 -6.80 1.74 -3.69
N LEU A 128 -8.02 1.23 -3.93
CA LEU A 128 -9.17 1.54 -3.08
C LEU A 128 -8.98 1.02 -1.65
N ALA A 129 -8.49 -0.20 -1.48
CA ALA A 129 -8.24 -0.76 -0.15
C ALA A 129 -7.21 0.07 0.64
N THR A 130 -6.10 0.48 0.00
CA THR A 130 -5.11 1.36 0.62
C THR A 130 -5.71 2.71 1.02
N VAL A 131 -6.49 3.33 0.13
CA VAL A 131 -7.16 4.62 0.41
C VAL A 131 -8.20 4.48 1.53
N GLU A 132 -8.98 3.40 1.55
CA GLU A 132 -9.97 3.13 2.60
C GLU A 132 -9.29 2.92 3.95
N GLN A 133 -8.19 2.15 4.01
CA GLN A 133 -7.40 1.97 5.22
C GLN A 133 -6.83 3.31 5.73
N PHE A 134 -6.26 4.12 4.84
CA PHE A 134 -5.78 5.45 5.20
C PHE A 134 -6.92 6.34 5.72
N ALA A 135 -8.05 6.37 5.03
CA ALA A 135 -9.21 7.17 5.43
C ALA A 135 -9.75 6.73 6.81
N GLN A 136 -9.77 5.42 7.08
CA GLN A 136 -10.19 4.87 8.37
C GLN A 136 -9.21 5.23 9.50
N LYS A 137 -7.90 5.11 9.25
CA LYS A 137 -6.86 5.55 10.20
C LYS A 137 -6.98 7.05 10.47
N LEU A 138 -7.16 7.86 9.42
CA LEU A 138 -7.32 9.31 9.51
C LEU A 138 -8.61 9.73 10.25
N GLU A 139 -9.73 9.05 10.01
CA GLU A 139 -10.98 9.29 10.75
C GLU A 139 -10.79 9.01 12.24
N THR A 140 -10.13 7.89 12.56
CA THR A 140 -9.79 7.54 13.94
C THR A 140 -8.88 8.58 14.56
N LEU A 141 -7.81 8.98 13.86
CA LEU A 141 -6.88 10.02 14.30
C LEU A 141 -7.57 11.37 14.55
N ASN A 142 -8.50 11.77 13.69
CA ASN A 142 -9.25 13.02 13.87
C ASN A 142 -10.15 12.98 15.11
N ASN A 143 -10.74 11.82 15.42
CA ASN A 143 -11.47 11.64 16.68
C ASN A 143 -10.53 11.80 17.88
N TYR A 144 -9.32 11.24 17.84
CA TYR A 144 -8.30 11.46 18.88
C TYR A 144 -7.85 12.92 18.93
N GLY A 145 -7.65 13.60 17.80
CA GLY A 145 -7.32 15.04 17.74
C GLY A 145 -8.34 15.91 18.46
N LYS A 146 -9.64 15.56 18.38
CA LYS A 146 -10.68 16.24 19.15
C LYS A 146 -10.55 16.00 20.66
N VAL A 147 -10.23 14.78 21.09
CA VAL A 147 -10.04 14.43 22.50
C VAL A 147 -8.74 15.05 23.06
N LEU A 148 -7.67 15.07 22.27
CA LEU A 148 -6.40 15.74 22.58
C LEU A 148 -6.63 17.23 22.88
N ASN A 149 -7.38 17.93 22.02
CA ASN A 149 -7.70 19.35 22.24
C ASN A 149 -8.62 19.62 23.45
N GLN A 150 -9.23 18.59 24.03
CA GLN A 150 -10.03 18.68 25.26
C GLN A 150 -9.24 18.26 26.50
N SER A 151 -8.01 17.80 26.34
CA SER A 151 -7.16 17.34 27.44
C SER A 151 -6.68 18.53 28.27
N THR A 152 -6.67 18.35 29.59
CA THR A 152 -6.35 19.41 30.56
C THR A 152 -4.95 19.25 31.18
N GLY A 153 -4.13 18.32 30.70
CA GLY A 153 -2.82 18.01 31.26
C GLY A 153 -1.93 17.27 30.26
N ILE A 154 -0.61 17.36 30.48
CA ILE A 154 0.41 16.76 29.61
C ILE A 154 0.33 15.24 29.68
N GLU A 155 0.03 14.67 30.85
CA GLU A 155 -0.10 13.23 31.07
C GLU A 155 -1.23 12.65 30.19
N SER A 156 -2.40 13.31 30.18
CA SER A 156 -3.52 12.91 29.33
C SER A 156 -3.17 12.99 27.83
N VAL A 157 -2.45 14.04 27.43
CA VAL A 157 -1.98 14.18 26.04
C VAL A 157 -1.01 13.05 25.70
N SER A 158 -0.03 12.77 26.55
CA SER A 158 0.98 11.73 26.31
C SER A 158 0.38 10.32 26.22
N ALA A 159 -0.57 9.97 27.11
CA ALA A 159 -1.23 8.68 27.09
C ALA A 159 -2.02 8.46 25.79
N LEU A 160 -2.73 9.49 25.32
CA LEU A 160 -3.44 9.45 24.04
C LEU A 160 -2.47 9.34 22.86
N CYS A 161 -1.30 9.96 22.91
CA CYS A 161 -0.28 9.81 21.86
C CYS A 161 0.21 8.37 21.75
N ILE A 162 0.53 7.75 22.89
CA ILE A 162 0.95 6.35 22.94
C ILE A 162 -0.16 5.44 22.42
N GLU A 163 -1.39 5.66 22.86
CA GLU A 163 -2.55 4.89 22.40
C GLU A 163 -2.72 4.99 20.87
N VAL A 164 -2.62 6.19 20.29
CA VAL A 164 -2.71 6.37 18.84
C VAL A 164 -1.58 5.67 18.12
N VAL A 165 -0.34 5.78 18.61
CA VAL A 165 0.81 5.11 17.99
C VAL A 165 0.61 3.60 17.97
N GLU A 166 0.20 3.00 19.08
CA GLU A 166 0.06 1.54 19.18
C GLU A 166 -1.16 1.01 18.43
N PHE A 167 -2.32 1.68 18.52
CA PHE A 167 -3.57 1.13 17.99
C PHE A 167 -3.99 1.67 16.62
N VAL A 168 -3.50 2.84 16.20
CA VAL A 168 -3.85 3.46 14.90
C VAL A 168 -2.69 3.36 13.92
N LEU A 169 -1.46 3.56 14.40
CA LEU A 169 -0.26 3.52 13.55
C LEU A 169 0.41 2.14 13.54
N ASP A 170 -0.10 1.19 14.32
CA ASP A 170 0.44 -0.18 14.44
C ASP A 170 1.89 -0.20 14.98
N GLY A 171 2.26 0.81 15.79
CA GLY A 171 3.53 0.87 16.50
C GLY A 171 3.65 -0.25 17.51
N SER A 172 4.85 -0.82 17.64
CA SER A 172 5.13 -1.85 18.64
C SER A 172 5.36 -1.29 20.04
N GLY A 173 5.58 0.02 20.14
CA GLY A 173 5.63 0.77 21.39
C GLY A 173 5.98 2.23 21.13
N ALA A 174 5.81 3.06 22.15
CA ALA A 174 6.03 4.49 22.05
C ALA A 174 6.61 5.07 23.34
N THR A 175 7.29 6.21 23.21
CA THR A 175 7.68 7.02 24.36
C THR A 175 7.43 8.50 24.07
N PHE A 176 6.95 9.20 25.09
CA PHE A 176 6.66 10.62 25.05
C PHE A 176 7.53 11.35 26.08
N VAL A 177 8.27 12.36 25.61
CA VAL A 177 9.28 13.07 26.39
C VAL A 177 9.00 14.57 26.32
N ILE A 178 9.17 15.27 27.44
CA ILE A 178 9.22 16.74 27.48
C ILE A 178 10.65 17.17 27.76
N ALA A 179 11.14 18.11 26.96
CA ALA A 179 12.43 18.77 27.14
C ALA A 179 12.22 20.25 27.48
N GLU A 180 12.72 20.66 28.65
CA GLU A 180 12.64 22.02 29.18
C GLU A 180 13.98 22.39 29.84
N ASN A 181 14.51 23.60 29.59
CA ASN A 181 15.74 24.11 30.23
C ASN A 181 16.93 23.12 30.18
N ASP A 182 17.20 22.55 29.01
CA ASP A 182 18.22 21.52 28.74
C ASP A 182 18.01 20.14 29.39
N GLU A 183 17.01 19.97 30.26
CA GLU A 183 16.67 18.67 30.85
C GLU A 183 15.53 18.00 30.07
N ALA A 184 15.61 16.69 29.83
CA ALA A 184 14.51 15.90 29.30
C ALA A 184 14.00 14.88 30.31
N TYR A 185 12.69 14.74 30.40
CA TYR A 185 12.05 13.72 31.23
C TYR A 185 10.97 12.98 30.43
N ILE A 186 10.87 11.68 30.70
CA ILE A 186 9.86 10.81 30.13
C ILE A 186 8.55 11.09 30.87
N VAL A 187 7.49 11.43 30.12
CA VAL A 187 6.14 11.58 30.67
C VAL A 187 5.46 10.22 30.69
N ASP A 188 5.53 9.50 29.56
CA ASP A 188 4.90 8.20 29.40
C ASP A 188 5.71 7.34 28.42
N THR A 189 5.70 6.03 28.63
CA THR A 189 6.41 5.07 27.78
C THR A 189 5.85 3.66 27.92
N THR A 190 5.78 2.96 26.79
CA THR A 190 5.47 1.53 26.75
C THR A 190 6.67 0.68 26.37
N LEU A 191 7.81 1.33 26.11
CA LEU A 191 9.05 0.66 25.71
C LEU A 191 9.79 0.12 26.96
N PRO A 192 10.23 -1.14 26.94
CA PRO A 192 10.96 -1.72 28.06
C PRO A 192 12.38 -1.17 28.15
N ASP A 193 12.81 -0.85 29.37
CA ASP A 193 14.21 -0.56 29.73
C ASP A 193 14.87 0.61 28.97
N ILE A 194 14.13 1.68 28.64
CA ILE A 194 14.72 2.90 28.05
C ILE A 194 15.68 3.61 29.01
N ASP A 195 16.91 3.84 28.54
CA ASP A 195 17.88 4.75 29.19
C ASP A 195 17.61 6.22 28.80
N THR A 196 17.55 7.10 29.79
CA THR A 196 17.40 8.55 29.56
C THR A 196 18.58 9.14 28.79
N GLY A 197 19.76 8.52 28.88
CA GLY A 197 20.94 8.90 28.10
C GLY A 197 20.80 8.66 26.59
N ASP A 198 19.99 7.69 26.18
CA ASP A 198 19.73 7.39 24.76
C ASP A 198 18.66 8.33 24.19
N LEU A 199 17.66 8.71 25.01
CA LEU A 199 16.69 9.75 24.64
C LEU A 199 17.34 11.12 24.45
N GLU A 200 18.33 11.49 25.27
CA GLU A 200 19.09 12.73 25.09
C GLU A 200 19.88 12.76 23.76
N ARG A 201 20.31 11.61 23.23
CA ARG A 201 20.93 11.54 21.90
C ARG A 201 19.89 11.72 20.80
N ALA A 202 18.75 11.03 20.90
CA ALA A 202 17.64 11.20 19.96
C ALA A 202 17.12 12.64 19.93
N LYS A 203 16.99 13.29 21.09
CA LYS A 203 16.66 14.71 21.22
C LYS A 203 17.65 15.62 20.48
N ARG A 204 18.95 15.34 20.57
CA ARG A 204 19.98 16.15 19.90
C ARG A 204 19.85 16.06 18.38
N GLU A 205 19.61 14.85 17.86
CA GLU A 205 19.36 14.63 16.43
C GLU A 205 18.12 15.40 15.96
N LEU A 206 17.03 15.31 16.74
CA LEU A 206 15.78 16.01 16.44
C LEU A 206 15.88 17.53 16.57
N HIS A 207 16.80 18.06 17.38
CA HIS A 207 17.02 19.50 17.48
C HIS A 207 17.60 20.09 16.20
N GLU A 208 18.38 19.31 15.44
CA GLU A 208 18.92 19.71 14.14
C GLU A 208 17.89 19.62 13.01
N THR A 209 16.78 18.92 13.26
CA THR A 209 15.65 18.76 12.33
C THR A 209 14.59 19.84 12.55
N GLU A 210 13.91 20.25 11.47
CA GLU A 210 12.77 21.16 11.54
C GLU A 210 11.62 20.52 12.35
N ALA A 211 10.93 21.33 13.15
CA ALA A 211 9.84 20.84 13.99
C ALA A 211 8.70 20.26 13.13
N LEU A 212 8.00 19.25 13.67
CA LEU A 212 6.92 18.52 13.01
C LEU A 212 7.31 17.72 11.76
N ASN A 213 8.62 17.55 11.50
CA ASN A 213 9.10 16.60 10.52
C ASN A 213 9.58 15.33 11.21
N THR A 214 9.22 14.18 10.64
CA THR A 214 9.62 12.87 11.15
C THR A 214 11.07 12.55 10.79
N VAL A 215 11.81 12.04 11.76
CA VAL A 215 13.13 11.43 11.56
C VAL A 215 13.00 9.91 11.69
N ILE A 216 13.52 9.18 10.71
CA ILE A 216 13.55 7.72 10.69
C ILE A 216 14.98 7.27 11.01
N ASP A 217 15.14 6.35 11.96
CA ASP A 217 16.41 5.72 12.32
C ASP A 217 17.58 6.69 12.52
N GLY A 218 17.31 7.76 13.26
CA GLY A 218 18.30 8.74 13.69
C GLY A 218 19.36 8.16 14.63
N ALA A 219 20.40 8.96 14.90
CA ALA A 219 21.50 8.54 15.76
C ALA A 219 21.02 8.14 17.18
N GLY A 220 21.26 6.89 17.57
CA GLY A 220 20.90 6.34 18.88
C GLY A 220 19.51 5.70 18.96
N PHE A 221 18.76 5.65 17.85
CA PHE A 221 17.45 5.00 17.80
C PHE A 221 17.55 3.47 17.92
N ASP A 222 18.63 2.88 17.42
CA ASP A 222 18.99 1.48 17.63
C ASP A 222 18.98 1.10 19.12
N LYS A 223 19.44 1.99 19.99
CA LYS A 223 19.44 1.76 21.43
C LYS A 223 18.06 1.91 22.07
N ILE A 224 17.22 2.81 21.55
CA ILE A 224 15.82 2.90 21.96
C ILE A 224 15.09 1.58 21.67
N ARG A 225 15.47 0.88 20.58
CA ARG A 225 14.99 -0.47 20.25
C ARG A 225 15.69 -1.59 21.00
N ASN A 226 16.60 -1.30 21.94
CA ASN A 226 17.46 -2.30 22.59
C ASN A 226 18.22 -3.19 21.58
N GLU A 227 18.72 -2.59 20.49
CA GLU A 227 19.44 -3.25 19.40
C GLU A 227 18.61 -4.34 18.66
N GLN A 228 17.29 -4.33 18.81
CA GLN A 228 16.39 -5.22 18.08
C GLN A 228 16.19 -4.77 16.63
N PRO A 229 15.98 -5.72 15.69
CA PRO A 229 15.64 -5.40 14.32
C PRO A 229 14.29 -4.68 14.25
N GLY A 230 14.17 -3.75 13.31
CA GLY A 230 13.04 -2.85 13.25
C GLY A 230 13.46 -1.45 12.84
N GLU A 231 12.48 -0.54 12.85
CA GLU A 231 12.65 0.89 12.64
C GLU A 231 12.14 1.70 13.82
N THR A 232 12.62 2.92 13.93
CA THR A 232 12.16 3.90 14.90
C THR A 232 11.96 5.22 14.21
N ILE A 233 10.80 5.81 14.46
CA ILE A 233 10.50 7.16 14.00
C ILE A 233 10.37 8.05 15.22
N ALA A 234 10.80 9.30 15.07
CA ALA A 234 10.63 10.29 16.10
C ALA A 234 10.30 11.64 15.50
N ILE A 235 9.53 12.43 16.26
CA ILE A 235 9.10 13.75 15.82
C ILE A 235 9.25 14.75 16.95
N ARG A 236 9.78 15.92 16.58
CA ARG A 236 9.90 17.06 17.47
C ARG A 236 8.63 17.89 17.42
N ILE A 237 8.01 18.11 18.57
CA ILE A 237 6.72 18.76 18.72
C ILE A 237 6.86 20.04 19.56
N PRO A 238 6.52 21.22 19.03
CA PRO A 238 6.49 22.45 19.83
C PRO A 238 5.43 22.37 20.95
N ALA A 239 5.79 22.77 22.17
CA ALA A 239 4.94 22.65 23.36
C ALA A 239 5.04 23.90 24.25
N GLY A 240 4.58 25.05 23.77
CA GLY A 240 4.77 26.33 24.46
C GLY A 240 6.25 26.72 24.50
N ASP A 241 6.77 26.98 25.70
CA ASP A 241 8.19 27.24 25.93
C ASP A 241 9.05 25.95 26.00
N ALA A 242 8.40 24.78 26.06
CA ALA A 242 9.06 23.48 26.05
C ALA A 242 9.03 22.84 24.64
N THR A 243 9.80 21.76 24.48
CA THR A 243 9.73 20.89 23.29
C THR A 243 9.33 19.49 23.72
N ALA A 244 8.25 18.97 23.14
CA ALA A 244 7.89 17.57 23.27
C ALA A 244 8.58 16.74 22.18
N VAL A 245 8.87 15.49 22.49
CA VAL A 245 9.38 14.50 21.54
C VAL A 245 8.53 13.24 21.68
N LEU A 246 7.95 12.81 20.58
CA LEU A 246 7.25 11.53 20.48
C LEU A 246 8.12 10.58 19.66
N VAL A 247 8.40 9.40 20.20
CA VAL A 247 9.15 8.34 19.53
C VAL A 247 8.25 7.12 19.43
N ALA A 248 8.23 6.49 18.25
CA ALA A 248 7.54 5.25 17.99
C ALA A 248 8.52 4.20 17.48
N VAL A 249 8.42 2.98 18.00
CA VAL A 249 9.25 1.85 17.61
C VAL A 249 8.39 0.82 16.90
N TYR A 250 8.91 0.26 15.82
CA TYR A 250 8.30 -0.84 15.10
C TYR A 250 9.29 -1.99 15.04
N TYR A 251 9.01 -3.09 15.73
CA TYR A 251 9.85 -4.29 15.70
C TYR A 251 9.53 -5.14 14.48
N ASP A 252 10.54 -5.86 13.98
CA ASP A 252 10.40 -6.86 12.91
C ASP A 252 9.83 -6.32 11.58
N ILE A 253 9.90 -5.00 11.36
CA ILE A 253 9.65 -4.37 10.06
C ILE A 253 10.89 -3.63 9.58
N ASP A 254 11.16 -3.72 8.28
CA ASP A 254 12.36 -3.13 7.67
C ASP A 254 12.11 -1.73 7.08
N ASP A 255 10.84 -1.30 6.98
CA ASP A 255 10.45 0.00 6.42
C ASP A 255 9.04 0.38 6.93
N VAL A 256 8.93 1.51 7.62
CA VAL A 256 7.66 2.10 8.05
C VAL A 256 7.00 2.76 6.83
N ASP A 257 5.75 2.37 6.55
CA ASP A 257 5.01 2.92 5.42
C ASP A 257 4.88 4.45 5.47
N GLU A 258 5.01 5.11 4.32
CA GLU A 258 4.90 6.57 4.15
C GLU A 258 3.57 7.09 4.71
N THR A 259 2.50 6.30 4.55
CA THR A 259 1.19 6.58 5.15
C THR A 259 1.23 6.73 6.67
N ASN A 260 1.96 5.86 7.36
CA ASN A 260 2.07 5.91 8.82
C ASN A 260 2.93 7.11 9.26
N ILE A 261 3.94 7.48 8.47
CA ILE A 261 4.76 8.68 8.71
C ILE A 261 3.88 9.94 8.59
N ASP A 262 3.10 10.07 7.52
CA ASP A 262 2.17 11.19 7.33
C ASP A 262 1.17 11.30 8.50
N LEU A 263 0.61 10.18 8.95
CA LEU A 263 -0.30 10.15 10.09
C LEU A 263 0.39 10.51 11.41
N PHE A 264 1.66 10.14 11.58
CA PHE A 264 2.48 10.52 12.73
C PHE A 264 2.75 12.02 12.77
N GLU A 265 2.98 12.67 11.62
CA GLU A 265 3.12 14.12 11.51
C GLU A 265 1.80 14.85 11.80
N ILE A 266 0.68 14.33 11.31
CA ILE A 266 -0.67 14.87 11.61
C ILE A 266 -0.95 14.77 13.12
N LEU A 267 -0.63 13.63 13.75
CA LEU A 267 -0.73 13.46 15.19
C LEU A 267 0.11 14.54 15.92
N ALA A 268 1.37 14.70 15.54
CA ALA A 268 2.27 15.69 16.14
C ALA A 268 1.72 17.12 16.06
N ALA A 269 1.12 17.50 14.92
CA ALA A 269 0.49 18.81 14.77
C ALA A 269 -0.71 19.02 15.73
N HIS A 270 -1.55 18.01 15.90
CA HIS A 270 -2.64 18.04 16.88
C HIS A 270 -2.13 18.12 18.31
N VAL A 271 -1.07 17.39 18.62
CA VAL A 271 -0.45 17.37 19.95
C VAL A 271 0.19 18.72 20.26
N SER A 272 0.88 19.35 19.31
CA SER A 272 1.43 20.70 19.50
C SER A 272 0.35 21.73 19.87
N THR A 273 -0.81 21.63 19.22
CA THR A 273 -1.96 22.50 19.50
C THR A 273 -2.52 22.24 20.90
N ALA A 274 -2.67 20.97 21.28
CA ALA A 274 -3.17 20.58 22.59
C ALA A 274 -2.22 21.04 23.72
N LEU A 275 -0.91 20.81 23.58
CA LEU A 275 0.10 21.23 24.56
C LEU A 275 0.16 22.73 24.73
N SER A 276 0.06 23.50 23.63
CA SER A 276 0.00 24.96 23.68
C SER A 276 -1.22 25.46 24.49
N THR A 277 -2.34 24.74 24.40
CA THR A 277 -3.55 25.06 25.17
C THR A 277 -3.37 24.74 26.66
N VAL A 278 -2.77 23.58 26.98
CA VAL A 278 -2.47 23.17 28.36
C VAL A 278 -1.51 24.17 29.03
N ASP A 279 -0.45 24.58 28.36
CA ASP A 279 0.52 25.54 28.90
C ASP A 279 -0.11 26.92 29.15
N THR A 280 -0.97 27.38 28.23
CA THR A 280 -1.74 28.62 28.43
C THR A 280 -2.63 28.56 29.67
N GLN A 281 -3.29 27.42 29.92
CA GLN A 281 -4.15 27.24 31.10
C GLN A 281 -3.34 27.17 32.40
N ARG A 282 -2.16 26.54 32.38
CA ARG A 282 -1.24 26.50 33.52
C ARG A 282 -0.83 27.91 33.94
N LEU A 283 -0.35 28.73 32.99
CA LEU A 283 0.07 30.11 33.24
C LEU A 283 -1.06 30.99 33.79
N GLN A 284 -2.30 30.81 33.32
CA GLN A 284 -3.46 31.52 33.87
C GLN A 284 -3.77 31.13 35.31
N THR A 285 -3.63 29.84 35.64
CA THR A 285 -3.89 29.33 36.99
C THR A 285 -2.84 29.84 37.97
N GLU A 286 -1.55 29.77 37.61
CA GLU A 286 -0.44 30.31 38.42
C GLU A 286 -0.58 31.82 38.65
N PHE A 287 -1.01 32.58 37.63
CA PHE A 287 -1.27 34.01 37.77
C PHE A 287 -2.40 34.30 38.75
N MET A 288 -3.51 33.55 38.71
CA MET A 288 -4.63 33.72 39.65
C MET A 288 -4.26 33.35 41.09
N GLU A 289 -3.41 32.34 41.30
CA GLU A 289 -2.95 31.94 42.64
C GLU A 289 -1.94 32.93 43.26
N SER A 290 -1.30 33.76 42.42
CA SER A 290 -0.35 34.79 42.86
C SER A 290 -0.99 36.11 43.32
N ILE A 291 -2.31 36.28 43.13
CA ILE A 291 -3.11 37.47 43.50
C ILE A 291 -3.85 37.22 44.82
#